data_AF-A0A918NSB4-F1
#
_entry.id   AF-A0A918NSB4-F1
#
_cell.length_a   1.000
_cell.length_b   1.000
_cell.length_c   1.000
_cell.angle_alpha   90.00
_cell.angle_beta   90.00
_cell.angle_gamma   90.00
#
_symmetry.space_group_name_H-M   'P 1'
#
loop_
_entity.id
_entity.type
_entity.pdbx_description
1 polymer ?
#
loop_
_entity_poly.entity_id
_entity_poly.type
_entity_poly.pdbx_seq_one_letter_code
_entity_poly.pdbx_strand_id
1 'polypeptide(L)'
;MTAEAAPRAVHAGAPRLVLIVGMSGSGKTTVGRLLAERLGWRLRDGDEFHSPENRARMASGHPLTDADRQPWLDAIGTWMDGEIAAGEPAVVTCSALKRAYRDKLLSGRPEARLVYLHGSRALIHDRLASRHGHFFPARLLESQLADLQEPGPDEHPLTVEIDQTPEAIVTEVLSLMYRGAEPEVLGVGAAASTAAPAEGVHVPSSATGDEWRLSSGGHTAVVVRMGAGLRHYEVDGRPVLDGFDAGSPVLGGRGQILAPWPNRVGDGRYRFGGQDLQLPLNESEKNNAIHGLLRWHPWQLLARGDDMVLLGTTLFPQPGYPFLLDVTAEYRLGPDGLDTTLRATNTGDAPAPYGVGQHPYVTVGTATADSVLLTVPARYRLKTDERGLPTGRESVDGTPFDFRTARPIGEQPLDTAFTGLDRDARGRAFVRLAHPSGLRGVDVELGEGTRYVQIYTGDTPAEPGRRRTGVAVEPMSCPADAFRSGTGLTVLEPGARHTLHWGLRPWERP
;
A
#
# COMPACT_ATOMS: atom_id res chain seq x y z
N MET A 1 -32.77 -30.27 1.42
CA MET A 1 -32.38 -30.30 -0.01
C MET A 1 -31.47 -29.11 -0.23
N THR A 2 -30.17 -29.32 -0.04
CA THR A 2 -29.12 -28.31 -0.18
C THR A 2 -28.79 -28.18 -1.66
N ALA A 3 -28.87 -26.96 -2.19
CA ALA A 3 -28.46 -26.67 -3.56
C ALA A 3 -26.96 -26.94 -3.70
N GLU A 4 -26.62 -27.92 -4.53
CA GLU A 4 -25.27 -28.30 -4.89
C GLU A 4 -24.69 -27.21 -5.81
N ALA A 5 -23.63 -26.54 -5.36
CA ALA A 5 -22.97 -25.52 -6.15
C ALA A 5 -22.28 -26.17 -7.36
N ALA A 6 -22.63 -25.73 -8.57
CA ALA A 6 -22.00 -26.21 -9.79
C ALA A 6 -20.49 -25.91 -9.79
N PRO A 7 -19.63 -26.82 -10.29
CA PRO A 7 -18.19 -26.62 -10.33
C PRO A 7 -17.86 -25.45 -11.27
N ARG A 8 -17.14 -24.44 -10.74
CA ARG A 8 -16.59 -23.34 -11.53
C ARG A 8 -15.56 -23.90 -12.52
N ALA A 9 -15.67 -23.52 -13.79
CA ALA A 9 -14.77 -23.95 -14.85
C ALA A 9 -13.30 -23.65 -14.50
N VAL A 10 -12.45 -24.69 -14.54
CA VAL A 10 -11.00 -24.58 -14.34
C VAL A 10 -10.38 -23.99 -15.60
N HIS A 11 -9.74 -22.82 -15.48
CA HIS A 11 -9.01 -22.17 -16.58
C HIS A 11 -7.94 -23.10 -17.16
N ALA A 12 -7.85 -23.19 -18.49
CA ALA A 12 -6.77 -23.89 -19.17
C ALA A 12 -5.43 -23.23 -18.84
N GLY A 13 -4.52 -23.97 -18.19
CA GLY A 13 -3.18 -23.50 -17.80
C GLY A 13 -2.98 -23.19 -16.31
N ALA A 14 -4.04 -23.17 -15.49
CA ALA A 14 -3.90 -23.06 -14.04
C ALA A 14 -3.45 -24.41 -13.44
N PRO A 15 -2.61 -24.42 -12.38
CA PRO A 15 -2.27 -25.66 -11.70
C PRO A 15 -3.54 -26.36 -11.22
N ARG A 16 -3.56 -27.68 -11.32
CA ARG A 16 -4.67 -28.51 -10.83
C ARG A 16 -4.31 -29.22 -9.53
N LEU A 17 -3.03 -29.21 -9.16
CA LEU A 17 -2.57 -29.82 -7.93
C LEU A 17 -1.58 -28.90 -7.22
N VAL A 18 -1.77 -28.69 -5.92
CA VAL A 18 -0.87 -27.85 -5.09
C VAL A 18 -0.22 -28.71 -4.02
N LEU A 19 1.11 -28.75 -4.01
CA LEU A 19 1.92 -29.38 -2.98
C LEU A 19 2.45 -28.32 -2.01
N ILE A 20 1.90 -28.26 -0.80
CA ILE A 20 2.34 -27.33 0.25
C ILE A 20 3.42 -27.98 1.10
N VAL A 21 4.62 -27.42 1.08
CA VAL A 21 5.81 -27.90 1.80
C VAL A 21 6.25 -26.90 2.86
N GLY A 22 6.78 -27.41 3.97
CA GLY A 22 7.32 -26.61 5.06
C GLY A 22 7.59 -27.49 6.29
N MET A 23 8.38 -26.97 7.24
CA MET A 23 8.68 -27.68 8.49
C MET A 23 7.44 -27.85 9.38
N SER A 24 7.52 -28.73 10.38
CA SER A 24 6.52 -28.75 11.45
C SER A 24 6.49 -27.38 12.14
N GLY A 25 5.28 -26.87 12.42
CA GLY A 25 5.10 -25.52 12.95
C GLY A 25 4.98 -24.41 11.90
N SER A 26 5.20 -24.69 10.61
CA SER A 26 5.03 -23.68 9.54
C SER A 26 3.58 -23.36 9.18
N GLY A 27 2.60 -24.12 9.69
CA GLY A 27 1.18 -23.90 9.44
C GLY A 27 0.59 -24.61 8.23
N LYS A 28 1.30 -25.59 7.62
CA LYS A 28 0.85 -26.36 6.43
C LYS A 28 -0.62 -26.79 6.47
N THR A 29 -1.06 -27.49 7.52
CA THR A 29 -2.43 -28.00 7.63
C THR A 29 -3.46 -26.85 7.67
N THR A 30 -3.15 -25.76 8.40
CA THR A 30 -4.02 -24.58 8.48
C THR A 30 -4.12 -23.87 7.12
N VAL A 31 -2.98 -23.60 6.49
CA VAL A 31 -2.91 -22.94 5.18
C VAL A 31 -3.55 -23.80 4.10
N GLY A 32 -3.27 -25.11 4.09
CA GLY A 32 -3.86 -26.06 3.14
C GLY A 32 -5.37 -26.14 3.25
N ARG A 33 -5.92 -26.13 4.48
CA ARG A 33 -7.38 -26.10 4.70
C ARG A 33 -7.99 -24.81 4.16
N LEU A 34 -7.47 -23.66 4.54
CA LEU A 34 -7.98 -22.36 4.11
C LEU A 34 -7.87 -22.18 2.58
N LEU A 35 -6.77 -22.66 1.97
CA LEU A 35 -6.57 -22.62 0.53
C LEU A 35 -7.59 -23.52 -0.20
N ALA A 36 -7.75 -24.76 0.27
CA ALA A 36 -8.71 -25.70 -0.29
C ALA A 36 -10.16 -25.18 -0.17
N GLU A 37 -10.54 -24.62 0.98
CA GLU A 37 -11.86 -23.98 1.19
C GLU A 37 -12.09 -22.82 0.20
N ARG A 38 -11.08 -21.99 -0.02
CA ARG A 38 -11.19 -20.82 -0.89
C ARG A 38 -11.25 -21.18 -2.38
N LEU A 39 -10.61 -22.27 -2.76
CA LEU A 39 -10.62 -22.81 -4.13
C LEU A 39 -11.79 -23.76 -4.40
N GLY A 40 -12.44 -24.29 -3.36
CA GLY A 40 -13.41 -25.38 -3.47
C GLY A 40 -12.75 -26.72 -3.85
N TRP A 41 -11.50 -26.94 -3.47
CA TRP A 41 -10.72 -28.13 -3.82
C TRP A 41 -10.65 -29.13 -2.66
N ARG A 42 -10.26 -30.36 -2.96
CA ARG A 42 -9.99 -31.36 -1.91
C ARG A 42 -8.66 -31.09 -1.23
N LEU A 43 -8.58 -31.31 0.08
CA LEU A 43 -7.33 -31.31 0.85
C LEU A 43 -7.01 -32.74 1.30
N ARG A 44 -5.72 -33.10 1.23
CA ARG A 44 -5.19 -34.29 1.88
C ARG A 44 -3.96 -33.94 2.72
N ASP A 45 -3.91 -34.39 3.98
CA ASP A 45 -2.70 -34.23 4.79
C ASP A 45 -1.70 -35.36 4.49
N GLY A 46 -0.47 -35.01 4.14
CA GLY A 46 0.60 -35.95 3.83
C GLY A 46 0.87 -36.93 4.98
N ASP A 47 0.65 -36.53 6.22
CA ASP A 47 0.87 -37.39 7.38
C ASP A 47 -0.09 -38.60 7.42
N GLU A 48 -1.23 -38.53 6.72
CA GLU A 48 -2.21 -39.62 6.60
C GLU A 48 -1.67 -40.81 5.80
N PHE A 49 -0.67 -40.60 4.94
CA PHE A 49 -0.08 -41.63 4.08
C PHE A 49 1.00 -42.47 4.78
N HIS A 50 1.42 -42.09 5.99
CA HIS A 50 2.39 -42.89 6.73
C HIS A 50 1.80 -44.24 7.16
N SER A 51 2.65 -45.26 7.28
CA SER A 51 2.27 -46.51 7.94
C SER A 51 1.99 -46.25 9.44
N PRO A 52 1.16 -47.07 10.10
CA PRO A 52 0.99 -47.00 11.55
C PRO A 52 2.32 -47.07 12.31
N GLU A 53 3.27 -47.88 11.82
CA GLU A 53 4.61 -48.01 12.38
C GLU A 53 5.42 -46.71 12.30
N ASN A 54 5.44 -46.05 11.14
CA ASN A 54 6.15 -44.78 10.96
C ASN A 54 5.52 -43.66 11.81
N ARG A 55 4.19 -43.62 11.92
CA ARG A 55 3.51 -42.70 12.85
C ARG A 55 3.90 -42.97 14.30
N ALA A 56 3.96 -44.23 14.72
CA ALA A 56 4.38 -44.60 16.08
C ALA A 56 5.84 -44.22 16.35
N ARG A 57 6.75 -44.45 15.40
CA ARG A 57 8.17 -44.05 15.49
C ARG A 57 8.32 -42.53 15.65
N MET A 58 7.64 -41.74 14.81
CA MET A 58 7.66 -40.29 14.93
C MET A 58 6.99 -39.81 16.23
N ALA A 59 5.88 -40.41 16.65
CA ALA A 59 5.25 -40.08 17.93
C ALA A 59 6.18 -40.34 19.13
N SER A 60 7.05 -41.35 19.04
CA SER A 60 8.08 -41.64 20.04
C SER A 60 9.35 -40.76 19.93
N GLY A 61 9.37 -39.79 19.00
CA GLY A 61 10.49 -38.86 18.82
C GLY A 61 11.68 -39.41 18.01
N HIS A 62 11.53 -40.58 17.38
CA HIS A 62 12.56 -41.16 16.52
C HIS A 62 12.36 -40.68 15.07
N PRO A 63 13.35 -40.00 14.46
CA PRO A 63 13.25 -39.56 13.08
C PRO A 63 13.21 -40.75 12.11
N LEU A 64 12.56 -40.55 10.96
CA LEU A 64 12.52 -41.52 9.87
C LEU A 64 13.74 -41.33 8.97
N THR A 65 14.30 -42.44 8.50
CA THR A 65 15.36 -42.44 7.48
C THR A 65 14.80 -42.19 6.07
N ASP A 66 15.67 -41.96 5.10
CA ASP A 66 15.26 -41.85 3.69
C ASP A 66 14.56 -43.13 3.20
N ALA A 67 15.03 -44.31 3.63
CA ALA A 67 14.41 -45.59 3.31
C ALA A 67 13.01 -45.73 3.93
N ASP A 68 12.82 -45.25 5.17
CA ASP A 68 11.51 -45.26 5.83
C ASP A 68 10.49 -44.32 5.15
N ARG A 69 10.98 -43.23 4.53
CA ARG A 69 10.15 -42.22 3.85
C ARG A 69 9.79 -42.60 2.41
N GLN A 70 10.51 -43.53 1.79
CA GLN A 70 10.27 -43.91 0.39
C GLN A 70 8.84 -44.41 0.14
N PRO A 71 8.29 -45.38 0.91
CA PRO A 71 6.93 -45.87 0.67
C PRO A 71 5.85 -44.80 0.90
N TRP A 72 6.14 -43.85 1.80
CA TRP A 72 5.25 -42.71 2.08
C TRP A 72 5.19 -41.74 0.89
N LEU A 73 6.35 -41.39 0.31
CA LEU A 73 6.40 -40.56 -0.89
C LEU A 73 5.78 -41.26 -2.11
N ASP A 74 5.95 -42.58 -2.23
CA ASP A 74 5.29 -43.39 -3.27
C ASP A 74 3.75 -43.34 -3.15
N ALA A 75 3.23 -43.43 -1.93
CA ALA A 75 1.80 -43.36 -1.67
C ALA A 75 1.20 -41.99 -1.99
N ILE A 76 1.90 -40.90 -1.63
CA ILE A 76 1.49 -39.53 -1.99
C ILE A 76 1.51 -39.37 -3.51
N GLY A 77 2.60 -39.78 -4.19
CA GLY A 77 2.73 -39.69 -5.64
C GLY A 77 1.61 -40.46 -6.37
N THR A 78 1.32 -41.69 -5.93
CA THR A 78 0.22 -42.51 -6.47
C THR A 78 -1.14 -41.82 -6.33
N TRP A 79 -1.39 -41.17 -5.19
CA TRP A 79 -2.62 -40.41 -4.99
C TRP A 79 -2.68 -39.16 -5.88
N MET A 80 -1.58 -38.40 -5.99
CA MET A 80 -1.49 -37.24 -6.90
C MET A 80 -1.77 -37.65 -8.35
N ASP A 81 -1.23 -38.79 -8.80
CA ASP A 81 -1.47 -39.33 -10.14
C ASP A 81 -2.95 -39.69 -10.35
N GLY A 82 -3.61 -40.22 -9.32
CA GLY A 82 -5.04 -40.51 -9.34
C GLY A 82 -5.91 -39.26 -9.53
N GLU A 83 -5.64 -38.18 -8.77
CA GLU A 83 -6.38 -36.91 -8.91
C GLU A 83 -6.13 -36.26 -10.28
N ILE A 84 -4.87 -36.26 -10.75
CA ILE A 84 -4.52 -35.76 -12.09
C ILE A 84 -5.26 -36.54 -13.18
N ALA A 85 -5.27 -37.88 -13.12
CA ALA A 85 -5.97 -38.73 -14.08
C ALA A 85 -7.49 -38.54 -14.06
N ALA A 86 -8.07 -38.27 -12.88
CA ALA A 86 -9.48 -37.94 -12.72
C ALA A 86 -9.83 -36.50 -13.17
N GLY A 87 -8.82 -35.64 -13.37
CA GLY A 87 -9.01 -34.22 -13.66
C GLY A 87 -9.54 -33.42 -12.46
N GLU A 88 -9.48 -33.99 -11.26
CA GLU A 88 -9.98 -33.41 -10.02
C GLU A 88 -8.90 -32.55 -9.37
N PRO A 89 -9.20 -31.28 -9.01
CA PRO A 89 -8.19 -30.41 -8.45
C PRO A 89 -8.03 -30.62 -6.94
N ALA A 90 -6.78 -30.61 -6.46
CA ALA A 90 -6.47 -30.96 -5.08
C ALA A 90 -5.28 -30.20 -4.47
N VAL A 91 -5.28 -30.11 -3.14
CA VAL A 91 -4.20 -29.60 -2.30
C VAL A 91 -3.67 -30.76 -1.45
N VAL A 92 -2.36 -30.94 -1.40
CA VAL A 92 -1.71 -31.87 -0.47
C VAL A 92 -0.63 -31.16 0.34
N THR A 93 -0.61 -31.39 1.65
CA THR A 93 0.47 -30.91 2.52
C THR A 93 1.52 -32.01 2.65
N CYS A 94 2.81 -31.68 2.62
CA CYS A 94 3.86 -32.69 2.75
C CYS A 94 5.12 -32.11 3.39
N SER A 95 5.75 -32.85 4.30
CA SER A 95 7.07 -32.50 4.85
C SER A 95 8.21 -32.93 3.90
N ALA A 96 8.09 -32.63 2.61
CA ALA A 96 9.10 -32.92 1.59
C ALA A 96 10.31 -31.96 1.70
N LEU A 97 11.07 -32.07 2.79
CA LEU A 97 12.11 -31.11 3.17
C LEU A 97 13.39 -31.21 2.32
N LYS A 98 13.66 -32.36 1.71
CA LYS A 98 14.80 -32.56 0.79
C LYS A 98 14.36 -32.36 -0.66
N ARG A 99 15.27 -31.86 -1.50
CA ARG A 99 15.06 -31.71 -2.94
C ARG A 99 14.66 -33.03 -3.61
N ALA A 100 15.37 -34.12 -3.28
CA ALA A 100 15.07 -35.45 -3.83
C ALA A 100 13.62 -35.92 -3.56
N TYR A 101 13.00 -35.47 -2.46
CA TYR A 101 11.60 -35.79 -2.17
C TYR A 101 10.64 -34.97 -3.03
N ARG A 102 10.95 -33.68 -3.24
CA ARG A 102 10.16 -32.79 -4.11
C ARG A 102 10.27 -33.22 -5.56
N ASP A 103 11.46 -33.59 -6.01
CA ASP A 103 11.69 -34.16 -7.35
C ASP A 103 10.82 -35.41 -7.57
N LYS A 104 10.76 -36.31 -6.58
CA LYS A 104 9.93 -37.53 -6.66
C LYS A 104 8.42 -37.20 -6.77
N LEU A 105 7.96 -36.15 -6.11
CA LEU A 105 6.55 -35.75 -6.11
C LEU A 105 6.18 -34.86 -7.31
N LEU A 106 7.09 -34.05 -7.85
CA LEU A 106 6.79 -33.06 -8.88
C LEU A 106 7.26 -33.46 -10.29
N SER A 107 8.32 -34.28 -10.40
CA SER A 107 8.83 -34.72 -11.71
C SER A 107 7.77 -35.54 -12.45
N GLY A 108 7.53 -35.18 -13.70
CA GLY A 108 6.49 -35.80 -14.54
C GLY A 108 5.06 -35.33 -14.26
N ARG A 109 4.84 -34.34 -13.37
CA ARG A 109 3.52 -33.80 -13.01
C ARG A 109 3.44 -32.30 -13.29
N PRO A 110 3.38 -31.86 -14.56
CA PRO A 110 3.36 -30.44 -14.93
C PRO A 110 2.14 -29.67 -14.39
N GLU A 111 1.07 -30.38 -13.98
CA GLU A 111 -0.13 -29.84 -13.35
C GLU A 111 0.07 -29.50 -11.87
N ALA A 112 1.14 -30.02 -11.25
CA ALA A 112 1.48 -29.77 -9.85
C ALA A 112 2.30 -28.49 -9.68
N ARG A 113 2.04 -27.73 -8.62
CA ARG A 113 2.86 -26.58 -8.21
C ARG A 113 3.31 -26.71 -6.76
N LEU A 114 4.57 -26.36 -6.53
CA LEU A 114 5.18 -26.33 -5.22
C LEU A 114 4.86 -24.99 -4.53
N VAL A 115 4.26 -25.06 -3.36
CA VAL A 115 4.15 -23.91 -2.43
C VAL A 115 5.06 -24.18 -1.25
N TYR A 116 5.99 -23.26 -0.99
CA TYR A 116 6.92 -23.38 0.13
C TYR A 116 6.61 -22.35 1.20
N LEU A 117 6.25 -22.82 2.39
CA LEU A 117 6.02 -21.99 3.57
C LEU A 117 7.35 -21.76 4.29
N HIS A 118 7.97 -20.62 4.02
CA HIS A 118 9.25 -20.23 4.58
C HIS A 118 9.07 -19.50 5.91
N GLY A 119 9.92 -19.81 6.89
CA GLY A 119 9.91 -19.16 8.18
C GLY A 119 11.22 -19.35 8.93
N SER A 120 11.64 -18.30 9.63
CA SER A 120 12.89 -18.32 10.39
C SER A 120 12.88 -19.41 11.47
N ARG A 121 14.07 -19.93 11.81
CA ARG A 121 14.25 -20.91 12.89
C ARG A 121 13.61 -20.45 14.20
N ALA A 122 13.77 -19.16 14.54
CA ALA A 122 13.20 -18.57 15.74
C ALA A 122 11.67 -18.61 15.73
N LEU A 123 11.05 -18.19 14.62
CA LEU A 123 9.59 -18.19 14.47
C LEU A 123 8.99 -19.60 14.56
N ILE A 124 9.63 -20.58 13.93
CA ILE A 124 9.18 -21.99 13.97
C ILE A 124 9.31 -22.57 15.37
N HIS A 125 10.42 -22.28 16.06
CA HIS A 125 10.62 -22.67 17.44
C HIS A 125 9.53 -22.10 18.37
N ASP A 126 9.26 -20.80 18.28
CA ASP A 126 8.28 -20.11 19.11
C ASP A 126 6.86 -20.66 18.91
N ARG A 127 6.48 -20.92 17.65
CA ARG A 127 5.18 -21.53 17.30
C ARG A 127 5.01 -22.94 17.85
N LEU A 128 6.08 -23.73 17.85
CA LEU A 128 6.05 -25.08 18.42
C LEU A 128 6.00 -25.04 19.94
N ALA A 129 6.70 -24.10 20.58
CA ALA A 129 6.69 -23.90 22.03
C ALA A 129 5.31 -23.44 22.54
N SER A 130 4.58 -22.63 21.76
CA SER A 130 3.25 -22.14 22.12
C SER A 130 2.11 -23.14 21.88
N ARG A 131 2.38 -24.32 21.30
CA ARG A 131 1.33 -25.28 20.93
C ARG A 131 0.84 -26.07 22.16
N HIS A 132 -0.35 -25.75 22.66
CA HIS A 132 -0.99 -26.52 23.72
C HIS A 132 -1.52 -27.87 23.19
N GLY A 133 -1.14 -28.99 23.83
CA GLY A 133 -1.76 -30.31 23.62
C GLY A 133 -1.01 -31.32 22.74
N HIS A 134 0.05 -30.92 22.02
CA HIS A 134 0.92 -31.85 21.29
C HIS A 134 2.38 -31.42 21.45
N PHE A 135 3.08 -32.01 22.42
CA PHE A 135 4.52 -31.80 22.58
C PHE A 135 5.24 -32.39 21.36
N PHE A 136 5.71 -31.54 20.45
CA PHE A 136 6.55 -31.97 19.34
C PHE A 136 7.98 -32.16 19.89
N PRO A 137 8.55 -33.39 19.87
CA PRO A 137 9.86 -33.63 20.46
C PRO A 137 10.94 -32.75 19.83
N ALA A 138 11.71 -32.03 20.66
CA ALA A 138 12.77 -31.12 20.20
C ALA A 138 13.77 -31.79 19.24
N ARG A 139 14.05 -33.09 19.42
CA ARG A 139 14.92 -33.88 18.53
C ARG A 139 14.38 -34.02 17.09
N LEU A 140 13.06 -34.01 16.90
CA LEU A 140 12.47 -34.04 15.56
C LEU A 140 12.56 -32.69 14.85
N LEU A 141 12.53 -31.58 15.58
CA LEU A 141 12.74 -30.25 15.00
C LEU A 141 14.19 -30.10 14.52
N GLU A 142 15.16 -30.50 15.34
CA GLU A 142 16.58 -30.50 14.93
C GLU A 142 16.82 -31.40 13.72
N SER A 143 16.19 -32.58 13.66
CA SER A 143 16.25 -33.45 12.48
C SER A 143 15.63 -32.81 11.23
N GLN A 144 14.53 -32.07 11.37
CA GLN A 144 13.90 -31.38 10.23
C GLN A 144 14.73 -30.19 9.76
N LEU A 145 15.35 -29.45 10.66
CA LEU A 145 16.28 -28.37 10.33
C LEU A 145 17.52 -28.92 9.60
N ALA A 146 18.02 -30.09 10.00
CA ALA A 146 19.13 -30.77 9.32
C ALA A 146 18.72 -31.33 7.94
N ASP A 147 17.48 -31.77 7.78
CA ASP A 147 16.94 -32.29 6.51
C ASP A 147 16.47 -31.18 5.55
N LEU A 148 16.25 -29.95 6.03
CA LEU A 148 15.72 -28.85 5.21
C LEU A 148 16.74 -28.43 4.16
N GLN A 149 16.38 -28.67 2.90
CA GLN A 149 17.00 -28.11 1.72
C GLN A 149 16.00 -27.16 1.11
N GLU A 150 16.19 -25.86 1.32
CA GLU A 150 15.29 -24.84 0.80
C GLU A 150 15.13 -24.96 -0.73
N PRO A 151 13.91 -24.84 -1.27
CA PRO A 151 13.68 -24.95 -2.70
C PRO A 151 14.46 -23.89 -3.50
N GLY A 152 15.20 -24.35 -4.50
CA GLY A 152 15.93 -23.48 -5.42
C GLY A 152 15.02 -22.85 -6.49
N PRO A 153 15.47 -21.78 -7.18
CA PRO A 153 14.70 -21.15 -8.27
C PRO A 153 14.32 -22.11 -9.40
N ASP A 154 15.11 -23.16 -9.62
CA ASP A 154 14.90 -24.21 -10.63
C ASP A 154 13.79 -25.20 -10.27
N GLU A 155 13.36 -25.23 -9.01
CA GLU A 155 12.18 -25.97 -8.55
C GLU A 155 10.88 -25.14 -8.71
N HIS A 156 11.00 -23.91 -9.21
CA HIS A 156 9.92 -22.93 -9.41
C HIS A 156 8.93 -22.83 -8.22
N PRO A 157 9.42 -22.69 -6.97
CA PRO A 157 8.54 -22.65 -5.81
C PRO A 157 7.74 -21.34 -5.76
N LEU A 158 6.50 -21.44 -5.30
CA LEU A 158 5.74 -20.32 -4.78
C LEU A 158 6.11 -20.17 -3.29
N THR A 159 7.19 -19.44 -3.01
CA THR A 159 7.67 -19.20 -1.64
C THR A 159 6.88 -18.10 -0.98
N VAL A 160 6.38 -18.35 0.24
CA VAL A 160 5.59 -17.40 1.03
C VAL A 160 6.12 -17.36 2.47
N GLU A 161 6.31 -16.14 2.99
CA GLU A 161 6.71 -15.91 4.38
C GLU A 161 5.56 -16.20 5.34
N ILE A 162 5.86 -16.89 6.43
CA ILE A 162 4.84 -17.30 7.40
C ILE A 162 4.70 -16.35 8.59
N ASP A 163 5.38 -15.20 8.64
CA ASP A 163 5.33 -14.24 9.75
C ASP A 163 4.04 -13.41 9.81
N GLN A 164 3.16 -13.58 8.81
CA GLN A 164 1.83 -13.00 8.70
C GLN A 164 0.70 -13.95 9.16
N THR A 165 -0.56 -13.50 9.08
CA THR A 165 -1.73 -14.33 9.44
C THR A 165 -1.98 -15.42 8.38
N PRO A 166 -2.58 -16.58 8.75
CA PRO A 166 -2.90 -17.65 7.78
C PRO A 166 -3.71 -17.17 6.57
N GLU A 167 -4.62 -16.21 6.75
CA GLU A 167 -5.44 -15.64 5.69
C GLU A 167 -4.62 -14.80 4.70
N ALA A 168 -3.61 -14.07 5.19
CA ALA A 168 -2.68 -13.32 4.34
C ALA A 168 -1.78 -14.29 3.54
N ILE A 169 -1.27 -15.34 4.18
CA ILE A 169 -0.50 -16.42 3.52
C ILE A 169 -1.31 -17.02 2.36
N VAL A 170 -2.58 -17.39 2.60
CA VAL A 170 -3.45 -17.97 1.57
C VAL A 170 -3.71 -16.98 0.43
N THR A 171 -3.89 -15.70 0.74
CA THR A 171 -4.07 -14.65 -0.27
C THR A 171 -2.84 -14.51 -1.16
N GLU A 172 -1.65 -14.57 -0.57
CA GLU A 172 -0.37 -14.53 -1.30
C GLU A 172 -0.16 -15.78 -2.16
N VAL A 173 -0.43 -16.97 -1.64
CA VAL A 173 -0.37 -18.23 -2.40
C VAL A 173 -1.30 -18.18 -3.62
N LEU A 174 -2.54 -17.72 -3.45
CA LEU A 174 -3.49 -17.56 -4.57
C LEU A 174 -2.98 -16.55 -5.60
N SER A 175 -2.43 -15.41 -5.15
CA SER A 175 -1.84 -14.42 -6.05
C SER A 175 -0.70 -15.01 -6.89
N LEU A 176 0.17 -15.80 -6.27
CA LEU A 176 1.29 -16.48 -6.90
C LEU A 176 0.85 -17.56 -7.91
N MET A 177 -0.17 -18.35 -7.57
CA MET A 177 -0.69 -19.43 -8.42
C MET A 177 -1.27 -18.95 -9.75
N TYR A 178 -1.79 -17.72 -9.82
CA TYR A 178 -2.52 -17.19 -10.97
C TYR A 178 -1.75 -16.11 -11.78
N ARG A 179 -0.43 -15.96 -11.58
CA ARG A 179 0.40 -15.12 -12.47
C ARG A 179 0.63 -15.83 -13.82
N GLY A 180 0.11 -15.30 -14.93
CA GLY A 180 0.60 -15.62 -16.28
C GLY A 180 -0.28 -16.45 -17.25
N ALA A 181 -1.61 -16.45 -17.15
CA ALA A 181 -2.47 -17.02 -18.20
C ALA A 181 -2.82 -15.96 -19.28
N GLU A 182 -2.09 -15.93 -20.40
CA GLU A 182 -2.34 -15.05 -21.57
C GLU A 182 -3.12 -15.81 -22.69
N PRO A 183 -4.02 -15.18 -23.47
CA PRO A 183 -4.76 -15.82 -24.56
C PRO A 183 -4.11 -15.65 -25.95
N GLU A 184 -4.15 -16.72 -26.76
CA GLU A 184 -3.70 -16.80 -28.16
C GLU A 184 -4.53 -15.90 -29.11
N VAL A 185 -3.84 -15.20 -30.03
CA VAL A 185 -4.41 -14.25 -31.00
C VAL A 185 -4.76 -14.92 -32.33
N LEU A 186 -6.02 -14.79 -32.77
CA LEU A 186 -6.42 -14.95 -34.18
C LEU A 186 -6.91 -13.60 -34.71
N GLY A 187 -6.21 -13.05 -35.70
CA GLY A 187 -6.42 -11.69 -36.21
C GLY A 187 -7.46 -11.56 -37.33
N VAL A 188 -8.02 -10.35 -37.49
CA VAL A 188 -8.57 -9.83 -38.75
C VAL A 188 -8.57 -8.28 -38.73
N GLY A 189 -8.01 -7.68 -39.80
CA GLY A 189 -8.59 -6.57 -40.59
C GLY A 189 -8.94 -5.23 -39.95
N ALA A 190 -8.35 -4.17 -40.53
CA ALA A 190 -8.58 -2.77 -40.23
C ALA A 190 -10.03 -2.28 -40.42
N ALA A 191 -10.56 -1.57 -39.42
CA ALA A 191 -11.47 -0.43 -39.57
C ALA A 191 -11.42 0.40 -38.27
N ALA A 192 -11.28 1.72 -38.41
CA ALA A 192 -11.19 2.66 -37.30
C ALA A 192 -12.47 2.63 -36.45
N SER A 193 -12.33 2.36 -35.15
CA SER A 193 -13.37 2.64 -34.15
C SER A 193 -12.72 2.83 -32.77
N THR A 194 -13.17 3.87 -32.10
CA THR A 194 -12.91 4.24 -30.71
C THR A 194 -13.34 3.13 -29.75
N ALA A 195 -12.40 2.42 -29.15
CA ALA A 195 -12.62 1.58 -27.96
C ALA A 195 -11.27 1.36 -27.24
N ALA A 196 -11.28 1.49 -25.92
CA ALA A 196 -10.13 1.25 -25.04
C ALA A 196 -9.70 -0.23 -25.08
N PRO A 197 -8.38 -0.53 -24.97
CA PRO A 197 -7.92 -1.91 -24.92
C PRO A 197 -8.32 -2.57 -23.60
N ALA A 198 -8.73 -3.84 -23.65
CA ALA A 198 -9.07 -4.64 -22.48
C ALA A 198 -7.81 -4.98 -21.67
N GLU A 199 -7.90 -4.75 -20.35
CA GLU A 199 -6.81 -4.85 -19.38
C GLU A 199 -6.42 -6.30 -19.08
N GLY A 200 -5.19 -6.69 -19.39
CA GLY A 200 -4.51 -7.80 -18.72
C GLY A 200 -4.28 -7.48 -17.24
N VAL A 201 -4.17 -8.49 -16.39
CA VAL A 201 -3.96 -8.31 -14.94
C VAL A 201 -2.60 -7.64 -14.71
N HIS A 202 -2.61 -6.35 -14.36
CA HIS A 202 -1.42 -5.64 -13.93
C HIS A 202 -0.91 -6.24 -12.61
N VAL A 203 0.22 -6.95 -12.64
CA VAL A 203 0.95 -7.37 -11.44
C VAL A 203 1.77 -6.16 -10.95
N PRO A 204 1.51 -5.62 -9.75
CA PRO A 204 2.27 -4.50 -9.21
C PRO A 204 3.76 -4.86 -9.14
N SER A 205 4.61 -4.08 -9.80
CA SER A 205 6.06 -4.30 -9.82
C SER A 205 6.77 -3.83 -8.55
N SER A 206 6.05 -3.23 -7.60
CA SER A 206 6.59 -2.58 -6.41
C SER A 206 5.53 -2.46 -5.30
N ALA A 207 5.95 -2.11 -4.07
CA ALA A 207 5.05 -1.83 -2.95
C ALA A 207 4.04 -0.69 -3.23
N THR A 208 4.30 0.14 -4.25
CA THR A 208 3.42 1.24 -4.67
C THR A 208 2.82 1.06 -6.07
N GLY A 209 3.00 -0.11 -6.69
CA GLY A 209 2.56 -0.42 -8.05
C GLY A 209 3.37 0.26 -9.14
N ASP A 210 2.73 0.57 -10.27
CA ASP A 210 3.35 1.33 -11.36
C ASP A 210 3.94 2.65 -10.89
N GLU A 211 5.00 3.09 -11.57
CA GLU A 211 5.57 4.41 -11.40
C GLU A 211 5.67 5.11 -12.76
N TRP A 212 5.35 6.41 -12.78
CA TRP A 212 5.46 7.25 -13.97
C TRP A 212 6.48 8.35 -13.71
N ARG A 213 7.60 8.25 -14.42
CA ARG A 213 8.63 9.29 -14.45
C ARG A 213 8.22 10.40 -15.42
N LEU A 214 8.33 11.63 -14.95
CA LEU A 214 8.19 12.88 -15.71
C LEU A 214 9.58 13.53 -15.85
N SER A 215 9.86 14.12 -17.01
CA SER A 215 11.10 14.83 -17.28
C SER A 215 10.84 16.12 -18.07
N SER A 216 11.51 17.20 -17.69
CA SER A 216 11.44 18.49 -18.41
C SER A 216 12.70 19.29 -18.12
N GLY A 217 13.59 19.45 -19.12
CA GLY A 217 14.92 20.03 -18.89
C GLY A 217 15.70 19.26 -17.82
N GLY A 218 16.26 19.97 -16.84
CA GLY A 218 16.96 19.37 -15.68
C GLY A 218 16.03 18.75 -14.62
N HIS A 219 14.72 18.83 -14.79
CA HIS A 219 13.75 18.39 -13.78
C HIS A 219 13.38 16.93 -13.99
N THR A 220 13.32 16.15 -12.91
CA THR A 220 12.78 14.78 -12.90
C THR A 220 11.83 14.60 -11.72
N ALA A 221 10.60 14.16 -11.99
CA ALA A 221 9.64 13.77 -10.95
C ALA A 221 9.14 12.34 -11.15
N VAL A 222 8.68 11.69 -10.07
CA VAL A 222 8.07 10.35 -10.15
C VAL A 222 6.79 10.31 -9.34
N VAL A 223 5.72 9.84 -9.98
CA VAL A 223 4.40 9.62 -9.39
C VAL A 223 4.11 8.12 -9.38
N VAL A 224 3.55 7.60 -8.30
CA VAL A 224 3.24 6.17 -8.13
C VAL A 224 1.75 5.88 -8.18
N ARG A 225 1.40 4.65 -8.56
CA ARG A 225 0.02 4.17 -8.67
C ARG A 225 -0.74 4.25 -7.36
N MET A 226 -0.11 3.84 -6.27
CA MET A 226 -0.72 3.85 -4.95
C MET A 226 -0.99 5.27 -4.47
N GLY A 227 -2.25 5.61 -4.25
CA GLY A 227 -2.69 6.92 -3.78
C GLY A 227 -2.37 8.09 -4.71
N ALA A 228 -2.00 7.80 -5.97
CA ALA A 228 -1.43 8.77 -6.92
C ALA A 228 -0.30 9.60 -6.28
N GLY A 229 0.55 8.96 -5.47
CA GLY A 229 1.53 9.64 -4.62
C GLY A 229 2.69 10.25 -5.41
N LEU A 230 3.07 11.47 -5.07
CA LEU A 230 4.27 12.12 -5.59
C LEU A 230 5.50 11.62 -4.81
N ARG A 231 6.21 10.63 -5.36
CA ARG A 231 7.31 9.95 -4.68
C ARG A 231 8.62 10.72 -4.73
N HIS A 232 8.97 11.27 -5.89
CA HIS A 232 10.28 11.87 -6.13
C HIS A 232 10.17 13.17 -6.89
N TYR A 233 11.05 14.13 -6.60
CA TYR A 233 11.27 15.30 -7.43
C TYR A 233 12.67 15.88 -7.17
N GLU A 234 13.43 16.08 -8.24
CA GLU A 234 14.75 16.71 -8.25
C GLU A 234 14.94 17.64 -9.46
N VAL A 235 15.93 18.53 -9.34
CA VAL A 235 16.42 19.39 -10.44
C VAL A 235 17.93 19.24 -10.51
N ASP A 236 18.46 18.81 -11.65
CA ASP A 236 19.90 18.58 -11.88
C ASP A 236 20.55 17.73 -10.77
N GLY A 237 19.83 16.69 -10.32
CA GLY A 237 20.26 15.77 -9.26
C GLY A 237 20.12 16.33 -7.83
N ARG A 238 19.67 17.59 -7.66
CA ARG A 238 19.38 18.16 -6.34
C ARG A 238 17.95 17.82 -5.92
N PRO A 239 17.73 17.16 -4.76
CA PRO A 239 16.38 16.83 -4.31
C PRO A 239 15.59 18.10 -3.96
N VAL A 240 14.34 18.12 -4.43
CA VAL A 240 13.30 19.08 -4.06
C VAL A 240 12.35 18.47 -3.03
N LEU A 241 12.15 17.15 -3.11
CA LEU A 241 11.37 16.39 -2.13
C LEU A 241 12.24 15.45 -1.29
N ASP A 242 11.93 15.37 0.00
CA ASP A 242 12.32 14.27 0.88
C ASP A 242 11.28 13.15 0.74
N GLY A 243 11.36 12.47 -0.41
CA GLY A 243 10.40 11.48 -0.90
C GLY A 243 10.46 10.13 -0.21
N PHE A 244 10.43 9.04 -0.97
CA PHE A 244 10.73 7.70 -0.48
C PHE A 244 11.35 6.84 -1.58
N ASP A 245 12.05 5.80 -1.15
CA ASP A 245 12.83 4.93 -2.04
C ASP A 245 11.91 4.13 -2.97
N ALA A 246 12.39 3.89 -4.19
CA ALA A 246 11.68 3.05 -5.15
C ALA A 246 11.53 1.63 -4.58
N GLY A 247 10.33 1.05 -4.70
CA GLY A 247 10.05 -0.28 -4.14
C GLY A 247 9.67 -0.31 -2.67
N SER A 248 9.90 0.78 -1.92
CA SER A 248 9.55 0.84 -0.49
C SER A 248 8.06 1.17 -0.28
N PRO A 249 7.46 0.70 0.84
CA PRO A 249 6.13 1.15 1.22
C PRO A 249 6.14 2.65 1.55
N VAL A 250 5.00 3.31 1.38
CA VAL A 250 4.85 4.72 1.79
C VAL A 250 4.74 4.80 3.31
N LEU A 251 5.56 5.63 3.95
CA LEU A 251 5.48 5.90 5.39
C LEU A 251 5.10 7.36 5.64
N GLY A 252 4.33 7.61 6.72
CA GLY A 252 3.95 8.96 7.14
C GLY A 252 3.14 9.76 6.12
N GLY A 253 2.49 9.11 5.16
CA GLY A 253 1.68 9.77 4.13
C GLY A 253 2.47 10.50 3.05
N ARG A 254 3.80 10.37 2.99
CA ARG A 254 4.69 11.12 2.10
C ARG A 254 4.19 11.12 0.65
N GLY A 255 3.90 12.32 0.13
CA GLY A 255 3.47 12.55 -1.24
C GLY A 255 2.04 12.15 -1.57
N GLN A 256 1.31 11.48 -0.66
CA GLN A 256 -0.03 10.96 -0.92
C GLN A 256 -1.10 12.05 -0.90
N ILE A 257 -2.15 11.82 -1.69
CA ILE A 257 -3.37 12.62 -1.70
C ILE A 257 -4.24 12.24 -0.50
N LEU A 258 -4.86 13.26 0.11
CA LEU A 258 -5.66 13.16 1.32
C LEU A 258 -7.10 13.51 0.96
N ALA A 259 -7.89 12.51 0.57
CA ALA A 259 -9.27 12.68 0.09
C ALA A 259 -10.13 11.48 0.50
N PRO A 260 -11.41 11.68 0.89
CA PRO A 260 -12.20 12.91 0.75
C PRO A 260 -12.15 13.85 1.97
N TRP A 261 -11.11 13.75 2.81
CA TRP A 261 -10.74 14.80 3.76
C TRP A 261 -9.23 14.80 3.99
N PRO A 262 -8.61 15.98 4.15
CA PRO A 262 -7.27 16.08 4.69
C PRO A 262 -7.33 16.01 6.22
N ASN A 263 -6.20 15.59 6.82
CA ASN A 263 -6.02 15.54 8.27
C ASN A 263 -7.15 14.76 9.00
N ARG A 264 -7.47 15.12 10.24
CA ARG A 264 -8.30 14.29 11.13
C ARG A 264 -9.80 14.51 11.01
N VAL A 265 -10.58 13.50 11.40
CA VAL A 265 -11.99 13.58 11.80
C VAL A 265 -12.09 12.89 13.16
N GLY A 266 -12.46 13.67 14.17
CA GLY A 266 -12.53 13.25 15.56
C GLY A 266 -13.51 12.10 15.75
N ASP A 267 -13.07 11.04 16.43
CA ASP A 267 -13.84 9.81 16.70
C ASP A 267 -14.31 9.09 15.41
N GLY A 268 -13.85 9.53 14.23
CA GLY A 268 -14.38 9.12 12.95
C GLY A 268 -15.87 9.41 12.76
N ARG A 269 -16.50 10.24 13.62
CA ARG A 269 -17.95 10.45 13.62
C ARG A 269 -18.31 11.79 13.03
N TYR A 270 -19.32 11.85 12.19
CA TYR A 270 -19.85 13.11 11.68
C TYR A 270 -21.33 12.97 11.33
N ARG A 271 -22.02 14.11 11.23
CA ARG A 271 -23.43 14.15 10.84
C ARG A 271 -23.56 14.88 9.51
N PHE A 272 -24.17 14.25 8.53
CA PHE A 272 -24.39 14.84 7.21
C PHE A 272 -25.71 14.36 6.61
N GLY A 273 -26.46 15.24 5.95
CA GLY A 273 -27.75 14.88 5.34
C GLY A 273 -28.77 14.30 6.33
N GLY A 274 -28.68 14.66 7.62
CA GLY A 274 -29.53 14.13 8.68
C GLY A 274 -29.15 12.72 9.18
N GLN A 275 -28.03 12.15 8.72
CA GLN A 275 -27.52 10.84 9.12
C GLN A 275 -26.26 10.97 9.98
N ASP A 276 -26.13 10.10 10.98
CA ASP A 276 -24.89 9.94 11.75
C ASP A 276 -24.04 8.85 11.10
N LEU A 277 -22.80 9.21 10.74
CA LEU A 277 -21.90 8.37 9.96
C LEU A 277 -20.61 8.11 10.74
N GLN A 278 -20.04 6.90 10.56
CA GLN A 278 -18.83 6.43 11.25
C GLN A 278 -17.78 5.98 10.24
N LEU A 279 -16.71 6.76 10.12
CA LEU A 279 -15.51 6.45 9.36
C LEU A 279 -14.65 5.40 10.10
N PRO A 280 -13.87 4.58 9.36
CA PRO A 280 -12.88 3.70 9.98
C PRO A 280 -11.80 4.53 10.67
N LEU A 281 -11.42 4.11 11.89
CA LEU A 281 -10.32 4.71 12.62
C LEU A 281 -9.00 4.11 12.14
N ASN A 282 -8.11 4.97 11.67
CA ASN A 282 -6.77 4.61 11.19
C ASN A 282 -5.65 5.43 11.89
N GLU A 283 -6.01 6.30 12.83
CA GLU A 283 -5.13 6.89 13.85
C GLU A 283 -5.68 6.52 15.24
N SER A 284 -5.56 5.24 15.60
CA SER A 284 -6.21 4.65 16.78
C SER A 284 -5.76 5.27 18.10
N GLU A 285 -4.46 5.60 18.23
CA GLU A 285 -3.88 6.19 19.45
C GLU A 285 -4.53 7.54 19.83
N LYS A 286 -5.00 8.31 18.83
CA LYS A 286 -5.69 9.59 19.02
C LYS A 286 -7.19 9.51 18.77
N ASN A 287 -7.70 8.30 18.54
CA ASN A 287 -9.10 8.01 18.24
C ASN A 287 -9.64 8.81 17.06
N ASN A 288 -8.91 8.89 15.94
CA ASN A 288 -9.32 9.67 14.77
C ASN A 288 -9.37 8.80 13.50
N ALA A 289 -10.24 9.22 12.56
CA ALA A 289 -10.08 8.88 11.15
C ALA A 289 -9.21 9.96 10.51
N ILE A 290 -8.17 9.60 9.77
CA ILE A 290 -7.17 10.55 9.27
C ILE A 290 -6.94 10.37 7.77
N HIS A 291 -6.92 11.49 7.07
CA HIS A 291 -6.44 11.67 5.69
C HIS A 291 -7.19 10.88 4.62
N GLY A 292 -8.50 10.72 4.79
CA GLY A 292 -9.35 10.19 3.75
C GLY A 292 -9.19 8.69 3.50
N LEU A 293 -9.66 8.27 2.33
CA LEU A 293 -9.87 6.88 1.94
C LEU A 293 -9.02 6.48 0.72
N LEU A 294 -8.45 7.47 0.01
CA LEU A 294 -7.77 7.25 -1.27
C LEU A 294 -6.24 7.04 -1.18
N ARG A 295 -5.64 7.26 -0.01
CA ARG A 295 -4.18 7.13 0.18
C ARG A 295 -3.62 5.73 -0.09
N TRP A 296 -4.42 4.70 0.19
CA TRP A 296 -4.08 3.28 -0.01
C TRP A 296 -4.88 2.64 -1.15
N HIS A 297 -5.46 3.48 -2.01
CA HIS A 297 -6.23 3.01 -3.15
C HIS A 297 -5.38 3.09 -4.42
N PRO A 298 -5.40 2.09 -5.31
CA PRO A 298 -4.70 2.18 -6.59
C PRO A 298 -5.41 3.14 -7.53
N TRP A 299 -4.66 4.01 -8.20
CA TRP A 299 -5.19 4.90 -9.23
C TRP A 299 -4.90 4.35 -10.62
N GLN A 300 -5.77 4.62 -11.58
CA GLN A 300 -5.61 4.21 -12.97
C GLN A 300 -4.91 5.31 -13.76
N LEU A 301 -4.05 4.91 -14.70
CA LEU A 301 -3.46 5.82 -15.67
C LEU A 301 -4.51 6.24 -16.69
N LEU A 302 -4.79 7.54 -16.79
CA LEU A 302 -5.74 8.08 -17.78
C LEU A 302 -5.02 8.71 -18.98
N ALA A 303 -3.92 9.42 -18.74
CA ALA A 303 -3.08 10.00 -19.79
C ALA A 303 -1.64 10.17 -19.32
N ARG A 304 -0.69 10.17 -20.27
CA ARG A 304 0.73 10.41 -20.01
C ARG A 304 1.40 11.10 -21.19
N GLY A 305 2.36 11.95 -20.89
CA GLY A 305 3.41 12.45 -21.77
C GLY A 305 4.76 12.40 -21.05
N ASP A 306 5.80 12.94 -21.68
CA ASP A 306 7.14 12.99 -21.08
C ASP A 306 7.17 13.89 -19.85
N ASP A 307 6.38 14.96 -19.85
CA ASP A 307 6.33 16.00 -18.85
C ASP A 307 5.04 15.97 -18.00
N MET A 308 4.14 15.01 -18.25
CA MET A 308 2.85 14.98 -17.56
C MET A 308 2.30 13.58 -17.33
N VAL A 309 1.56 13.42 -16.23
CA VAL A 309 0.73 12.23 -15.97
C VAL A 309 -0.61 12.64 -15.37
N LEU A 310 -1.69 12.04 -15.86
CA LEU A 310 -3.04 12.16 -15.34
C LEU A 310 -3.49 10.80 -14.82
N LEU A 311 -3.80 10.74 -13.53
CA LEU A 311 -4.32 9.57 -12.84
C LEU A 311 -5.77 9.78 -12.41
N GLY A 312 -6.54 8.71 -12.34
CA GLY A 312 -7.94 8.74 -11.91
C GLY A 312 -8.33 7.56 -11.03
N THR A 313 -9.33 7.76 -10.18
CA THR A 313 -9.96 6.69 -9.41
C THR A 313 -11.40 7.04 -9.08
N THR A 314 -12.23 6.02 -8.86
CA THR A 314 -13.58 6.16 -8.33
C THR A 314 -13.58 5.78 -6.85
N LEU A 315 -14.00 6.71 -6.00
CA LEU A 315 -14.35 6.42 -4.60
C LEU A 315 -15.80 5.95 -4.56
N PHE A 316 -15.99 4.64 -4.48
CA PHE A 316 -17.32 4.04 -4.33
C PHE A 316 -17.89 4.28 -2.92
N PRO A 317 -19.23 4.37 -2.79
CA PRO A 317 -19.89 4.37 -1.50
C PRO A 317 -19.43 3.20 -0.63
N GLN A 318 -19.06 3.50 0.61
CA GLN A 318 -18.57 2.50 1.55
C GLN A 318 -18.97 2.86 3.00
N PRO A 319 -18.84 1.94 3.97
CA PRO A 319 -19.19 2.22 5.35
C PRO A 319 -18.56 3.52 5.87
N GLY A 320 -19.39 4.40 6.43
CA GLY A 320 -18.98 5.70 6.94
C GLY A 320 -18.89 6.81 5.90
N TYR A 321 -18.85 6.50 4.60
CA TYR A 321 -18.84 7.48 3.52
C TYR A 321 -19.65 6.96 2.33
N PRO A 322 -21.00 7.10 2.36
CA PRO A 322 -21.90 6.52 1.37
C PRO A 322 -22.05 7.40 0.11
N PHE A 323 -20.99 8.08 -0.34
CA PHE A 323 -21.02 9.00 -1.48
C PHE A 323 -20.09 8.51 -2.60
N LEU A 324 -20.53 8.69 -3.85
CA LEU A 324 -19.78 8.30 -5.04
C LEU A 324 -19.05 9.52 -5.63
N LEU A 325 -17.72 9.43 -5.70
CA LEU A 325 -16.89 10.49 -6.28
C LEU A 325 -15.92 9.92 -7.33
N ASP A 326 -15.78 10.60 -8.46
CA ASP A 326 -14.64 10.40 -9.36
C ASP A 326 -13.58 11.45 -9.07
N VAL A 327 -12.35 10.99 -8.83
CA VAL A 327 -11.22 11.85 -8.45
C VAL A 327 -10.08 11.68 -9.45
N THR A 328 -9.49 12.78 -9.88
CA THR A 328 -8.33 12.81 -10.78
C THR A 328 -7.21 13.64 -10.19
N ALA A 329 -5.97 13.25 -10.52
CA ALA A 329 -4.74 13.92 -10.13
C ALA A 329 -3.86 14.09 -11.37
N GLU A 330 -3.63 15.35 -11.74
CA GLU A 330 -2.76 15.72 -12.85
C GLU A 330 -1.46 16.29 -12.30
N TYR A 331 -0.33 15.74 -12.74
CA TYR A 331 1.00 16.27 -12.47
C TYR A 331 1.60 16.74 -13.79
N ARG A 332 2.06 18.00 -13.84
CA ARG A 332 2.73 18.59 -15.02
C ARG A 332 4.06 19.19 -14.61
N LEU A 333 5.13 18.80 -15.28
CA LEU A 333 6.49 19.23 -15.01
C LEU A 333 6.96 20.19 -16.09
N GLY A 334 7.20 21.45 -15.73
CA GLY A 334 7.72 22.47 -16.61
C GLY A 334 9.14 22.91 -16.23
N PRO A 335 9.71 23.85 -17.00
CA PRO A 335 11.03 24.43 -16.68
C PRO A 335 11.03 25.25 -15.38
N ASP A 336 9.86 25.70 -14.91
CA ASP A 336 9.72 26.50 -13.69
C ASP A 336 9.34 25.67 -12.46
N GLY A 337 9.04 24.37 -12.63
CA GLY A 337 8.61 23.54 -11.52
C GLY A 337 7.59 22.45 -11.86
N LEU A 338 7.03 21.86 -10.80
CA LEU A 338 5.96 20.86 -10.89
C LEU A 338 4.63 21.48 -10.49
N ASP A 339 3.59 21.32 -11.31
CA ASP A 339 2.20 21.65 -11.01
C ASP A 339 1.39 20.40 -10.72
N THR A 340 0.50 20.50 -9.74
CA THR A 340 -0.44 19.45 -9.36
C THR A 340 -1.86 19.99 -9.34
N THR A 341 -2.76 19.32 -10.07
CA THR A 341 -4.18 19.63 -10.05
C THR A 341 -4.99 18.42 -9.62
N LEU A 342 -5.73 18.55 -8.52
CA LEU A 342 -6.65 17.55 -8.01
C LEU A 342 -8.08 17.97 -8.33
N ARG A 343 -8.87 17.08 -8.91
CA ARG A 343 -10.28 17.34 -9.20
C ARG A 343 -11.14 16.21 -8.67
N ALA A 344 -12.22 16.54 -7.98
CA ALA A 344 -13.26 15.59 -7.59
C ALA A 344 -14.60 16.01 -8.18
N THR A 345 -15.32 15.06 -8.78
CA THR A 345 -16.67 15.24 -9.30
C THR A 345 -17.59 14.30 -8.55
N ASN A 346 -18.70 14.81 -8.03
CA ASN A 346 -19.74 13.95 -7.46
C ASN A 346 -20.53 13.31 -8.59
N THR A 347 -20.37 12.00 -8.79
CA THR A 347 -21.08 11.22 -9.82
C THR A 347 -22.21 10.39 -9.24
N GLY A 348 -22.50 10.56 -7.95
CA GLY A 348 -23.69 10.04 -7.29
C GLY A 348 -24.93 10.92 -7.49
N ASP A 349 -26.00 10.58 -6.76
CA ASP A 349 -27.32 11.19 -6.84
C ASP A 349 -27.68 12.07 -5.63
N ALA A 350 -26.79 12.16 -4.63
CA ALA A 350 -26.97 12.96 -3.42
C ALA A 350 -25.77 13.91 -3.17
N PRO A 351 -25.96 15.03 -2.43
CA PRO A 351 -24.86 15.91 -2.05
C PRO A 351 -23.79 15.17 -1.24
N ALA A 352 -22.51 15.46 -1.50
CA ALA A 352 -21.38 14.77 -0.86
C ALA A 352 -20.46 15.73 -0.09
N PRO A 353 -20.14 15.47 1.20
CA PRO A 353 -19.16 16.26 1.95
C PRO A 353 -17.75 15.91 1.46
N TYR A 354 -16.94 16.93 1.20
CA TYR A 354 -15.63 16.79 0.58
C TYR A 354 -14.62 17.80 1.11
N GLY A 355 -13.41 17.30 1.33
CA GLY A 355 -12.19 18.07 1.52
C GLY A 355 -11.04 17.36 0.81
N VAL A 356 -9.98 18.09 0.49
CA VAL A 356 -8.80 17.52 -0.13
C VAL A 356 -7.52 18.22 0.30
N GLY A 357 -6.44 17.47 0.37
CA GLY A 357 -5.08 18.00 0.43
C GLY A 357 -4.08 16.99 -0.11
N GLN A 358 -2.80 17.32 0.00
CA GLN A 358 -1.71 16.43 -0.37
C GLN A 358 -0.52 16.64 0.56
N HIS A 359 0.29 15.60 0.77
CA HIS A 359 1.29 15.59 1.85
C HIS A 359 2.76 15.55 1.35
N PRO A 360 3.21 16.48 0.50
CA PRO A 360 4.60 16.49 0.02
C PRO A 360 5.56 16.92 1.15
N TYR A 361 6.69 16.21 1.29
CA TYR A 361 7.80 16.62 2.15
C TYR A 361 8.85 17.31 1.29
N VAL A 362 9.06 18.60 1.53
CA VAL A 362 9.99 19.44 0.79
C VAL A 362 11.34 19.45 1.50
N THR A 363 12.43 19.41 0.73
CA THR A 363 13.79 19.61 1.22
C THR A 363 14.52 20.67 0.42
N VAL A 364 15.49 21.32 1.06
CA VAL A 364 16.41 22.28 0.44
C VAL A 364 17.87 21.81 0.54
N GLY A 365 18.06 20.52 0.88
CA GLY A 365 19.36 19.87 1.04
C GLY A 365 20.08 20.25 2.34
N THR A 366 19.34 20.56 3.40
CA THR A 366 19.89 20.61 4.77
C THR A 366 19.84 19.22 5.40
N ALA A 367 20.69 18.98 6.40
CA ALA A 367 20.66 17.71 7.15
C ALA A 367 19.38 17.55 7.98
N THR A 368 18.91 18.66 8.58
CA THR A 368 17.64 18.73 9.32
C THR A 368 16.87 19.99 8.93
N ALA A 369 15.58 20.02 9.28
CA ALA A 369 14.66 21.12 9.06
C ALA A 369 15.00 22.37 9.89
N ASP A 370 15.78 22.23 10.97
CA ASP A 370 15.99 23.28 11.98
C ASP A 370 16.57 24.56 11.37
N SER A 371 17.51 24.39 10.45
CA SER A 371 18.19 25.51 9.79
C SER A 371 17.42 26.07 8.58
N VAL A 372 16.41 25.36 8.08
CA VAL A 372 15.64 25.81 6.92
C VAL A 372 14.97 27.14 7.24
N LEU A 373 15.14 28.13 6.36
CA LEU A 373 14.49 29.42 6.48
C LEU A 373 13.07 29.30 5.91
N LEU A 374 12.08 29.29 6.78
CA LEU A 374 10.67 29.14 6.44
C LEU A 374 9.99 30.50 6.32
N THR A 375 9.18 30.67 5.28
CA THR A 375 8.19 31.75 5.17
C THR A 375 6.80 31.16 4.91
N VAL A 376 5.81 31.50 5.73
CA VAL A 376 4.41 31.11 5.56
C VAL A 376 3.56 32.38 5.45
N PRO A 377 2.91 32.64 4.31
CA PRO A 377 2.19 33.89 4.07
C PRO A 377 0.79 33.79 4.69
N ALA A 378 0.69 33.60 6.01
CA ALA A 378 -0.56 33.34 6.71
C ALA A 378 -0.72 34.24 7.93
N ARG A 379 -1.93 34.77 8.12
CA ARG A 379 -2.26 35.65 9.26
C ARG A 379 -2.69 34.89 10.52
N TYR A 380 -3.13 33.64 10.36
CA TYR A 380 -3.66 32.85 11.46
C TYR A 380 -3.10 31.43 11.48
N ARG A 381 -3.02 30.85 12.68
CA ARG A 381 -2.88 29.41 12.86
C ARG A 381 -4.10 28.81 13.55
N LEU A 382 -4.30 27.51 13.38
CA LEU A 382 -5.27 26.75 14.16
C LEU A 382 -4.59 26.15 15.38
N LYS A 383 -5.18 26.36 16.55
CA LYS A 383 -4.82 25.64 17.77
C LYS A 383 -5.42 24.26 17.73
N THR A 384 -4.68 23.27 18.18
CA THR A 384 -5.17 21.90 18.31
C THR A 384 -5.10 21.42 19.74
N ASP A 385 -5.96 20.47 20.09
CA ASP A 385 -5.81 19.67 21.31
C ASP A 385 -4.71 18.60 21.14
N GLU A 386 -4.53 17.77 22.17
CA GLU A 386 -3.61 16.62 22.18
C GLU A 386 -3.91 15.56 21.10
N ARG A 387 -5.15 15.52 20.62
CA ARG A 387 -5.58 14.63 19.53
C ARG A 387 -5.30 15.22 18.15
N GLY A 388 -4.84 16.46 18.07
CA GLY A 388 -4.62 17.17 16.81
C GLY A 388 -5.91 17.74 16.20
N LEU A 389 -6.99 17.87 16.98
CA LEU A 389 -8.27 18.42 16.53
C LEU A 389 -8.31 19.94 16.79
N PRO A 390 -8.80 20.77 15.86
CA PRO A 390 -8.83 22.21 16.05
C PRO A 390 -9.73 22.65 17.22
N THR A 391 -9.18 23.44 18.13
CA THR A 391 -9.89 24.04 19.27
C THR A 391 -10.15 25.54 19.10
N GLY A 392 -9.54 26.16 18.08
CA GLY A 392 -9.75 27.55 17.75
C GLY A 392 -8.74 28.09 16.74
N ARG A 393 -8.86 29.37 16.44
CA ARG A 393 -7.98 30.12 15.54
C ARG A 393 -7.34 31.28 16.31
N GLU A 394 -6.05 31.52 16.10
CA GLU A 394 -5.34 32.65 16.70
C GLU A 394 -4.50 33.40 15.66
N SER A 395 -4.26 34.69 15.89
CA SER A 395 -3.33 35.47 15.05
C SER A 395 -1.91 34.95 15.25
N VAL A 396 -1.10 34.98 14.19
CA VAL A 396 0.34 34.71 14.32
C VAL A 396 1.12 35.92 14.85
N ASP A 397 0.55 37.14 14.80
CA ASP A 397 1.22 38.39 15.16
C ASP A 397 1.90 38.32 16.54
N GLY A 398 3.22 38.55 16.58
CA GLY A 398 3.99 38.55 17.82
C GLY A 398 4.14 37.17 18.49
N THR A 399 3.74 36.09 17.82
CA THR A 399 3.91 34.72 18.33
C THR A 399 5.13 34.04 17.70
N PRO A 400 5.65 32.95 18.31
CA PRO A 400 6.73 32.15 17.70
C PRO A 400 6.39 31.55 16.32
N PHE A 401 5.10 31.51 15.96
CA PHE A 401 4.59 30.95 14.72
C PHE A 401 4.39 32.02 13.63
N ASP A 402 4.85 33.26 13.86
CA ASP A 402 4.91 34.27 12.80
C ASP A 402 6.06 33.98 11.83
N PHE A 403 5.74 33.22 10.79
CA PHE A 403 6.63 32.93 9.68
C PHE A 403 6.36 33.83 8.47
N ARG A 404 5.64 34.96 8.61
CA ARG A 404 5.40 35.85 7.44
C ARG A 404 6.70 36.49 6.94
N THR A 405 7.72 36.56 7.78
CA THR A 405 9.09 36.90 7.41
C THR A 405 9.98 35.66 7.53
N ALA A 406 10.90 35.48 6.58
CA ALA A 406 11.82 34.35 6.57
C ALA A 406 12.62 34.24 7.86
N ARG A 407 12.59 33.05 8.49
CA ARG A 407 13.35 32.75 9.70
C ARG A 407 13.63 31.24 9.81
N PRO A 408 14.67 30.82 10.55
CA PRO A 408 14.88 29.40 10.83
C PRO A 408 13.67 28.78 11.53
N ILE A 409 13.37 27.53 11.20
CA ILE A 409 12.35 26.73 11.89
C ILE A 409 12.78 26.50 13.36
N GLY A 410 14.07 26.21 13.58
CA GLY A 410 14.61 25.87 14.89
C GLY A 410 14.16 24.49 15.38
N GLU A 411 14.43 24.18 16.64
CA GLU A 411 14.11 22.87 17.25
C GLU A 411 12.63 22.71 17.60
N GLN A 412 11.83 23.78 17.50
CA GLN A 412 10.41 23.72 17.81
C GLN A 412 9.69 22.79 16.82
N PRO A 413 8.98 21.75 17.31
CA PRO A 413 8.12 20.93 16.47
C PRO A 413 6.98 21.78 15.90
N LEU A 414 6.79 21.70 14.59
CA LEU A 414 5.61 22.19 13.91
C LEU A 414 4.79 20.98 13.50
N ASP A 415 3.54 20.96 13.93
CA ASP A 415 2.43 20.20 13.34
C ASP A 415 1.24 21.16 13.34
N THR A 416 1.34 22.21 12.51
CA THR A 416 0.51 23.40 12.63
C THR A 416 -0.17 23.76 11.31
N ALA A 417 -1.50 23.88 11.35
CA ALA A 417 -2.29 24.40 10.24
C ALA A 417 -2.32 25.93 10.25
N PHE A 418 -2.04 26.54 9.10
CA PHE A 418 -2.10 27.97 8.87
C PHE A 418 -3.23 28.34 7.90
N THR A 419 -3.80 29.54 8.05
CA THR A 419 -4.87 30.07 7.18
C THR A 419 -4.87 31.61 7.14
N GLY A 420 -5.78 32.19 6.35
CA GLY A 420 -5.78 33.62 6.04
C GLY A 420 -4.57 33.97 5.18
N LEU A 421 -4.41 33.23 4.09
CA LEU A 421 -3.25 33.32 3.21
C LEU A 421 -3.19 34.67 2.49
N ASP A 422 -2.03 35.31 2.49
CA ASP A 422 -1.76 36.50 1.68
C ASP A 422 -1.51 36.05 0.24
N ARG A 423 -2.39 36.48 -0.67
CA ARG A 423 -2.40 36.06 -2.07
C ARG A 423 -1.98 37.20 -3.00
N ASP A 424 -1.27 36.85 -4.07
CA ASP A 424 -0.92 37.77 -5.15
C ASP A 424 -2.14 38.13 -6.01
N ALA A 425 -1.96 39.01 -7.00
CA ALA A 425 -3.02 39.45 -7.91
C ALA A 425 -3.59 38.31 -8.78
N ARG A 426 -2.89 37.17 -8.88
CA ARG A 426 -3.36 35.96 -9.58
C ARG A 426 -4.04 34.97 -8.61
N GLY A 427 -4.23 35.37 -7.35
CA GLY A 427 -4.87 34.55 -6.33
C GLY A 427 -3.97 33.46 -5.76
N ARG A 428 -2.63 33.55 -5.90
CA ARG A 428 -1.69 32.53 -5.43
C ARG A 428 -0.99 32.97 -4.15
N ALA A 429 -0.73 32.05 -3.23
CA ALA A 429 0.14 32.28 -2.08
C ALA A 429 1.37 31.37 -2.19
N PHE A 430 2.48 31.70 -1.51
CA PHE A 430 3.72 30.94 -1.60
C PHE A 430 4.30 30.67 -0.22
N VAL A 431 4.34 29.40 0.18
CA VAL A 431 5.16 28.97 1.32
C VAL A 431 6.58 28.76 0.82
N ARG A 432 7.56 29.44 1.40
CA ARG A 432 8.96 29.37 0.96
C ARG A 432 9.81 28.63 1.96
N LEU A 433 10.59 27.69 1.45
CA LEU A 433 11.67 27.03 2.17
C LEU A 433 12.97 27.44 1.49
N ALA A 434 13.84 28.13 2.20
CA ALA A 434 15.16 28.51 1.69
C ALA A 434 16.26 27.82 2.47
N HIS A 435 17.30 27.39 1.75
CA HIS A 435 18.54 26.92 2.36
C HIS A 435 19.19 28.08 3.15
N PRO A 436 19.86 27.83 4.30
CA PRO A 436 20.52 28.87 5.10
C PRO A 436 21.48 29.78 4.34
N SER A 437 22.09 29.28 3.25
CA SER A 437 22.96 30.09 2.39
C SER A 437 22.24 31.21 1.65
N GLY A 438 20.90 31.16 1.54
CA GLY A 438 20.10 32.11 0.77
C GLY A 438 20.21 31.96 -0.76
N LEU A 439 21.03 31.02 -1.24
CA LEU A 439 21.32 30.82 -2.65
C LEU A 439 20.34 29.86 -3.35
N ARG A 440 19.57 29.08 -2.61
CA ARG A 440 18.61 28.13 -3.19
C ARG A 440 17.42 27.90 -2.27
N GLY A 441 16.32 27.44 -2.85
CA GLY A 441 15.14 27.06 -2.11
C GLY A 441 14.03 26.49 -2.99
N VAL A 442 12.85 26.36 -2.39
CA VAL A 442 11.64 25.85 -3.03
C VAL A 442 10.47 26.70 -2.53
N ASP A 443 9.69 27.22 -3.47
CA ASP A 443 8.40 27.82 -3.15
C ASP A 443 7.28 26.82 -3.44
N VAL A 444 6.44 26.56 -2.44
CA VAL A 444 5.21 25.79 -2.59
C VAL A 444 4.09 26.78 -2.92
N GLU A 445 3.68 26.76 -4.19
CA GLU A 445 2.59 27.58 -4.70
C GLU A 445 1.25 27.00 -4.24
N LEU A 446 0.45 27.81 -3.56
CA LEU A 446 -0.90 27.51 -3.10
C LEU A 446 -1.89 28.22 -4.02
N GLY A 447 -2.45 27.50 -5.00
CA GLY A 447 -3.34 28.02 -6.04
C GLY A 447 -4.83 27.90 -5.70
N GLU A 448 -5.65 27.71 -6.74
CA GLU A 448 -7.10 27.49 -6.62
C GLU A 448 -7.43 26.39 -5.60
N GLY A 449 -8.52 26.55 -4.85
CA GLY A 449 -9.01 25.55 -3.91
C GLY A 449 -8.18 25.40 -2.62
N THR A 450 -6.95 25.90 -2.57
CA THR A 450 -6.17 25.93 -1.33
C THR A 450 -6.72 27.01 -0.38
N ARG A 451 -6.96 26.68 0.88
CA ARG A 451 -7.43 27.63 1.91
C ARG A 451 -6.65 27.54 3.21
N TYR A 452 -6.00 26.39 3.41
CA TYR A 452 -5.18 26.07 4.56
C TYR A 452 -3.87 25.46 4.07
N VAL A 453 -2.83 25.58 4.89
CA VAL A 453 -1.57 24.85 4.69
C VAL A 453 -1.12 24.24 6.02
N GLN A 454 -0.88 22.94 6.06
CA GLN A 454 -0.24 22.29 7.20
C GLN A 454 1.26 22.40 7.05
N ILE A 455 1.95 22.85 8.10
CA ILE A 455 3.41 22.73 8.20
C ILE A 455 3.72 21.68 9.24
N TYR A 456 4.34 20.60 8.81
CA TYR A 456 4.76 19.52 9.68
C TYR A 456 6.25 19.22 9.52
N THR A 457 7.01 19.32 10.62
CA THR A 457 8.47 19.17 10.60
C THR A 457 8.96 17.73 10.68
N GLY A 458 8.07 16.72 10.66
CA GLY A 458 8.52 15.33 10.63
C GLY A 458 9.11 14.86 11.96
N ASP A 459 8.53 15.25 13.10
CA ASP A 459 9.00 14.90 14.45
C ASP A 459 8.55 13.52 14.94
N THR A 460 7.40 13.03 14.45
CA THR A 460 6.82 11.74 14.82
C THR A 460 6.98 10.58 13.81
N PRO A 461 7.81 10.62 12.74
CA PRO A 461 7.80 9.55 11.76
C PRO A 461 8.20 8.22 12.40
N ALA A 462 7.56 7.17 11.86
CA ALA A 462 7.84 5.76 12.11
C ALA A 462 9.31 5.37 11.82
N GLU A 463 10.08 6.26 11.20
CA GLU A 463 11.49 6.12 10.86
C GLU A 463 12.31 7.14 11.67
N PRO A 464 12.86 6.75 12.84
CA PRO A 464 13.68 7.65 13.65
C PRO A 464 14.84 8.29 12.88
N GLY A 465 15.40 7.58 11.88
CA GLY A 465 16.49 8.06 11.02
C GLY A 465 16.10 9.10 9.97
N ARG A 466 14.80 9.34 9.76
CA ARG A 466 14.26 10.34 8.81
C ARG A 466 13.49 11.46 9.52
N ARG A 467 13.71 11.62 10.82
CA ARG A 467 13.12 12.71 11.59
C ARG A 467 13.67 14.04 11.10
N ARG A 468 12.76 14.96 10.76
CA ARG A 468 13.09 16.33 10.37
C ARG A 468 14.03 16.46 9.16
N THR A 469 14.16 15.44 8.30
CA THR A 469 14.97 15.51 7.06
C THR A 469 14.32 16.33 5.94
N GLY A 470 13.01 16.55 6.06
CA GLY A 470 12.21 17.42 5.21
C GLY A 470 11.05 18.00 5.99
N VAL A 471 10.37 18.97 5.38
CA VAL A 471 9.20 19.65 5.96
C VAL A 471 8.00 19.33 5.10
N ALA A 472 6.98 18.72 5.69
CA ALA A 472 5.70 18.57 5.03
C ALA A 472 5.01 19.94 4.91
N VAL A 473 4.66 20.32 3.69
CA VAL A 473 3.91 21.53 3.37
C VAL A 473 2.65 21.09 2.66
N GLU A 474 1.57 20.92 3.40
CA GLU A 474 0.36 20.27 2.89
C GLU A 474 -0.66 21.33 2.44
N PRO A 475 -0.83 21.60 1.13
CA PRO A 475 -1.93 22.40 0.65
C PRO A 475 -3.25 21.68 0.93
N MET A 476 -4.21 22.38 1.54
CA MET A 476 -5.51 21.80 1.92
C MET A 476 -6.67 22.74 1.58
N SER A 477 -7.80 22.16 1.17
CA SER A 477 -9.05 22.89 0.96
C SER A 477 -9.79 23.17 2.27
N CYS A 478 -9.67 22.30 3.27
CA CYS A 478 -10.29 22.48 4.58
C CYS A 478 -9.32 22.09 5.69
N PRO A 479 -9.53 22.55 6.94
CA PRO A 479 -8.72 22.13 8.06
C PRO A 479 -9.10 20.73 8.53
N ALA A 480 -8.35 20.23 9.52
CA ALA A 480 -8.77 19.07 10.28
C ALA A 480 -10.18 19.28 10.86
N ASP A 481 -10.90 18.17 10.99
CA ASP A 481 -12.23 18.08 11.57
C ASP A 481 -13.33 18.85 10.84
N ALA A 482 -13.11 19.21 9.57
CA ALA A 482 -14.09 19.90 8.75
C ALA A 482 -15.43 19.15 8.61
N PHE A 483 -15.40 17.81 8.64
CA PHE A 483 -16.60 16.98 8.55
C PHE A 483 -17.53 17.13 9.77
N ARG A 484 -16.96 17.41 10.96
CA ARG A 484 -17.73 17.65 12.19
C ARG A 484 -18.06 19.12 12.39
N SER A 485 -17.07 19.98 12.17
CA SER A 485 -17.18 21.42 12.42
C SER A 485 -17.90 22.20 11.30
N GLY A 486 -17.98 21.62 10.09
CA GLY A 486 -18.41 22.31 8.88
C GLY A 486 -17.42 23.36 8.37
N THR A 487 -16.32 23.61 9.08
CA THR A 487 -15.39 24.70 8.76
C THR A 487 -14.67 24.42 7.45
N GLY A 488 -14.92 25.24 6.42
CA GLY A 488 -14.28 25.10 5.11
C GLY A 488 -14.60 23.79 4.39
N LEU A 489 -15.57 23.00 4.87
CA LEU A 489 -16.04 21.79 4.22
C LEU A 489 -16.69 22.16 2.88
N THR A 490 -16.36 21.45 1.81
CA THR A 490 -17.05 21.60 0.53
C THR A 490 -18.19 20.58 0.47
N VAL A 491 -19.36 21.00 0.00
CA VAL A 491 -20.46 20.09 -0.34
C VAL A 491 -20.57 20.07 -1.86
N LEU A 492 -20.35 18.90 -2.45
CA LEU A 492 -20.49 18.70 -3.88
C LEU A 492 -21.91 18.23 -4.18
N GLU A 493 -22.71 19.07 -4.81
CA GLU A 493 -23.99 18.65 -5.40
C GLU A 493 -23.77 17.58 -6.49
N PRO A 494 -24.76 16.75 -6.83
CA PRO A 494 -24.68 15.82 -7.96
C PRO A 494 -24.21 16.52 -9.25
N GLY A 495 -23.17 15.98 -9.89
CA GLY A 495 -22.52 16.56 -11.06
C GLY A 495 -21.57 17.74 -10.79
N ALA A 496 -21.56 18.29 -9.58
CA ALA A 496 -20.65 19.38 -9.21
C ALA A 496 -19.20 18.88 -9.09
N ARG A 497 -18.28 19.81 -9.32
CA ARG A 497 -16.83 19.55 -9.30
C ARG A 497 -16.12 20.53 -8.38
N HIS A 498 -15.10 20.02 -7.68
CA HIS A 498 -14.12 20.83 -6.96
C HIS A 498 -12.72 20.64 -7.57
N THR A 499 -11.95 21.73 -7.63
CA THR A 499 -10.55 21.73 -8.07
C THR A 499 -9.66 22.25 -6.94
N LEU A 500 -8.52 21.60 -6.70
CA LEU A 500 -7.41 22.11 -5.90
C LEU A 500 -6.14 22.14 -6.75
N HIS A 501 -5.48 23.29 -6.82
CA HIS A 501 -4.24 23.49 -7.56
C HIS A 501 -3.11 23.90 -6.61
N TRP A 502 -1.95 23.28 -6.74
CA TRP A 502 -0.73 23.65 -6.03
C TRP A 502 0.51 23.27 -6.84
N GLY A 503 1.68 23.81 -6.51
CA GLY A 503 2.91 23.50 -7.24
C GLY A 503 4.20 23.67 -6.44
N LEU A 504 5.30 23.16 -6.98
CA LEU A 504 6.66 23.25 -6.43
C LEU A 504 7.55 24.03 -7.40
N ARG A 505 8.05 25.18 -6.96
CA ARG A 505 8.94 26.07 -7.71
C ARG A 505 10.32 26.08 -7.08
N PRO A 506 11.21 25.14 -7.45
CA PRO A 506 12.60 25.22 -7.03
C PRO A 506 13.26 26.46 -7.66
N TRP A 507 14.14 27.12 -6.91
CA TRP A 507 14.88 28.27 -7.40
C TRP A 507 16.32 28.24 -6.89
N GLU A 508 17.18 28.89 -7.67
CA GLU A 508 18.58 29.16 -7.33
C GLU A 508 18.90 30.61 -7.68
N ARG A 509 19.81 31.21 -6.90
CA ARG A 509 20.38 32.53 -7.17
C ARG A 509 21.81 32.33 -7.65
N PRO A 510 22.24 33.09 -8.68
CA PRO A 510 23.60 33.04 -9.19
C PRO A 510 24.64 33.49 -8.15
#